data_AF-A0A1B6M2D1-F1
#
_entry.id   AF-A0A1B6M2D1-F1
#
_cell.length_a   1.000
_cell.length_b   1.000
_cell.length_c   1.000
_cell.angle_alpha   90.00
_cell.angle_beta   90.00
_cell.angle_gamma   90.00
#
_symmetry.space_group_name_H-M   'P 1'
#
loop_
_entity.id
_entity.type
_entity.pdbx_description
1 polymer ?
#
loop_
_entity_poly.entity_id
_entity_poly.type
_entity_poly.pdbx_seq_one_letter_code
_entity_poly.pdbx_strand_id
1 'polypeptide(L)'
;AQTGLCEDNDECAQQMCDHLGPGYKCRNTLGFFRCDKINNTSPSLTTETSVPCDTCSLSTPSITLRCPRGYYATPQRRCLDINECEKSDVCKPNQVCINIPGGYICSNKVNCEPGFRLNQETNRCMDIDECTAQPGLCDHKCHNSWGSFRCSCRSGFTLYQDNRTCVDINECEVFKDRRLCIGYCVNQPGSFSCQCPQGYRLGIDGASCQDIDECSSQNVCTGRNEVCLNMRGAYRCVSTACPPDYIKDSQHANRCKRITMSCREGDMECLEKPLQYTFHFITLVSNLTRSGGPLDLFMMRGPVWSSTNVQFDLKLDKVHTPPSVQAANLQSFQLEQADHNVANILLLKPLIGPQDIYLQLFMKFFYNDIYGGTTISNIAIFVSQYEF
;
A
#
# COMPACT_ATOMS: atom_id res chain seq x y z
N ALA A 1 26.41 -12.86 -24.96
CA ALA A 1 27.28 -13.02 -23.78
C ALA A 1 27.99 -11.69 -23.55
N GLN A 2 27.47 -10.86 -22.64
CA GLN A 2 28.20 -9.69 -22.14
C GLN A 2 28.94 -10.15 -20.89
N THR A 3 30.25 -10.31 -20.98
CA THR A 3 31.12 -10.51 -19.82
C THR A 3 31.35 -9.15 -19.17
N GLY A 4 30.42 -8.73 -18.31
CA GLY A 4 30.62 -7.59 -17.43
C GLY A 4 31.57 -8.00 -16.30
N LEU A 5 32.81 -7.54 -16.36
CA LEU A 5 33.74 -7.60 -15.23
C LEU A 5 33.15 -6.71 -14.13
N CYS A 6 32.85 -7.30 -12.96
CA CYS A 6 32.51 -6.52 -11.77
C CYS A 6 33.77 -5.81 -11.30
N GLU A 7 33.83 -4.50 -11.45
CA GLU A 7 34.86 -3.67 -10.84
C GLU A 7 34.56 -3.54 -9.35
N ASP A 8 35.54 -3.91 -8.54
CA ASP A 8 35.54 -3.79 -7.08
C ASP A 8 35.70 -2.31 -6.72
N ASN A 9 34.86 -1.79 -5.83
CA ASN A 9 35.06 -0.44 -5.31
C ASN A 9 36.31 -0.43 -4.43
N ASP A 10 37.11 0.64 -4.50
CA ASP A 10 38.26 0.80 -3.60
C ASP A 10 37.85 1.60 -2.35
N GLU A 11 37.32 0.92 -1.34
CA GLU A 11 36.90 1.58 -0.09
C GLU A 11 38.08 2.14 0.71
N CYS A 12 39.33 1.74 0.40
CA CYS A 12 40.52 2.31 1.02
C CYS A 12 40.83 3.73 0.51
N ALA A 13 40.31 4.13 -0.64
CA ALA A 13 40.43 5.50 -1.16
C ALA A 13 39.58 6.52 -0.37
N GLN A 14 38.61 6.05 0.42
CA GLN A 14 37.69 6.88 1.22
C GLN A 14 38.10 7.04 2.69
N GLN A 15 39.35 6.70 3.05
CA GLN A 15 39.91 6.90 4.41
C GLN A 15 39.11 6.20 5.54
N MET A 16 38.43 5.09 5.21
CA MET A 16 37.51 4.37 6.10
C MET A 16 38.19 3.78 7.36
N CYS A 17 39.51 3.59 7.38
CA CYS A 17 40.25 3.05 8.54
C CYS A 17 40.88 4.13 9.45
N ASP A 18 40.72 5.43 9.14
CA ASP A 18 41.45 6.52 9.83
C ASP A 18 40.98 6.73 11.28
N HIS A 19 39.74 6.33 11.58
CA HIS A 19 39.17 6.36 12.93
C HIS A 19 39.82 5.36 13.91
N LEU A 20 40.60 4.39 13.40
CA LEU A 20 41.29 3.36 14.21
C LEU A 20 42.70 3.80 14.67
N GLY A 21 43.16 4.98 14.26
CA GLY A 21 44.44 5.57 14.67
C GLY A 21 45.66 5.11 13.84
N PRO A 22 46.86 5.66 14.10
CA PRO A 22 48.05 5.56 13.23
C PRO A 22 48.77 4.19 13.19
N GLY A 23 48.07 3.08 13.42
CA GLY A 23 48.63 1.72 13.48
C GLY A 23 47.94 0.68 12.59
N TYR A 24 47.07 1.12 11.68
CA TYR A 24 46.28 0.25 10.81
C TYR A 24 46.48 0.62 9.35
N LYS A 25 46.60 -0.38 8.48
CA LYS A 25 46.68 -0.21 7.03
C LYS A 25 45.46 -0.84 6.38
N CYS A 26 44.76 -0.05 5.57
CA CYS A 26 43.62 -0.54 4.81
C CYS A 26 44.10 -1.46 3.67
N ARG A 27 43.44 -2.60 3.51
CA ARG A 27 43.62 -3.53 2.40
C ARG A 27 42.28 -3.76 1.73
N ASN A 28 42.19 -3.38 0.45
CA ASN A 28 41.00 -3.61 -0.35
C ASN A 28 40.87 -5.10 -0.76
N THR A 29 39.68 -5.66 -0.71
CA THR A 29 39.38 -7.05 -1.12
C THR A 29 38.08 -7.09 -1.93
N LEU A 30 37.93 -8.10 -2.79
CA LEU A 30 36.74 -8.22 -3.65
C LEU A 30 35.43 -8.22 -2.83
N GLY A 31 34.69 -7.10 -2.89
CA GLY A 31 33.41 -6.84 -2.24
C GLY A 31 33.49 -6.31 -0.80
N PHE A 32 34.68 -6.03 -0.24
CA PHE A 32 34.83 -5.52 1.14
C PHE A 32 36.25 -4.99 1.43
N PHE A 33 36.45 -4.20 2.49
CA PHE A 33 37.78 -3.76 2.94
C PHE A 33 38.16 -4.31 4.32
N ARG A 34 39.46 -4.52 4.56
CA ARG A 34 39.99 -4.96 5.86
C ARG A 34 41.01 -3.96 6.39
N CYS A 35 40.84 -3.51 7.63
CA CYS A 35 41.86 -2.72 8.32
C CYS A 35 42.81 -3.67 9.05
N ASP A 36 43.94 -4.00 8.42
CA ASP A 36 44.95 -4.85 9.02
C ASP A 36 45.78 -4.01 9.99
N LYS A 37 45.95 -4.50 11.23
CA LYS A 37 46.90 -3.89 12.16
C LYS A 37 48.29 -4.05 11.56
N ILE A 38 49.06 -2.97 11.52
CA ILE A 38 50.45 -3.04 11.09
C ILE A 38 51.18 -3.88 12.14
N ASN A 39 51.27 -5.18 11.91
CA ASN A 39 52.13 -6.06 12.65
C ASN A 39 53.54 -5.63 12.29
N ASN A 40 54.11 -4.77 13.13
CA ASN A 40 55.54 -4.75 13.32
C ASN A 40 55.90 -6.15 13.80
N THR A 41 56.12 -7.07 12.86
CA THR A 41 57.01 -8.21 13.06
C THR A 41 58.21 -7.65 13.79
N SER A 42 58.43 -8.18 14.99
CA SER A 42 59.51 -7.80 15.88
C SER A 42 60.74 -7.40 15.07
N PRO A 43 61.31 -6.21 15.29
CA PRO A 43 62.71 -6.09 15.01
C PRO A 43 63.36 -7.09 15.94
N SER A 44 63.95 -8.11 15.31
CA SER A 44 65.11 -8.78 15.82
C SER A 44 65.95 -7.78 16.61
N LEU A 45 66.25 -8.17 17.84
CA LEU A 45 67.32 -7.69 18.69
C LEU A 45 68.37 -6.90 17.89
N THR A 46 68.39 -5.57 18.10
CA THR A 46 69.52 -4.64 18.02
C THR A 46 69.02 -3.28 17.54
N THR A 47 68.90 -2.34 18.45
CA THR A 47 69.31 -0.93 18.26
C THR A 47 69.00 -0.18 19.54
N GLU A 48 70.05 0.20 20.26
CA GLU A 48 69.97 1.19 21.33
C GLU A 48 69.25 2.44 20.79
N THR A 49 68.06 2.75 21.31
CA THR A 49 67.34 4.00 21.01
C THR A 49 68.00 5.15 21.76
N SER A 50 69.19 5.53 21.33
CA SER A 50 69.83 6.78 21.75
C SER A 50 69.25 7.95 20.96
N VAL A 51 68.60 8.89 21.64
CA VAL A 51 68.19 10.17 21.04
C VAL A 51 69.38 11.15 21.15
N PRO A 52 69.80 11.84 20.08
CA PRO A 52 70.84 12.85 20.18
C PRO A 52 70.36 14.01 21.07
N CYS A 53 71.26 14.51 21.93
CA CYS A 53 70.93 15.58 22.88
C CYS A 53 70.56 16.88 22.16
N ASP A 54 69.37 17.41 22.45
CA ASP A 54 69.04 18.77 22.07
C ASP A 54 69.66 19.77 23.06
N THR A 55 70.55 20.61 22.52
CA THR A 55 71.23 21.78 23.10
C THR A 55 72.43 21.56 24.05
N CYS A 56 73.64 21.69 23.50
CA CYS A 56 74.85 22.06 24.26
C CYS A 56 74.89 23.59 24.40
N SER A 57 74.62 24.13 25.60
CA SER A 57 74.88 25.55 25.88
C SER A 57 76.35 25.73 26.31
N LEU A 58 77.10 26.48 25.50
CA LEU A 58 78.50 26.80 25.76
C LEU A 58 78.61 27.91 26.80
N SER A 59 79.01 27.57 28.03
CA SER A 59 79.81 28.47 28.88
C SER A 59 80.60 27.71 29.96
N THR A 60 81.94 27.65 29.79
CA THR A 60 82.98 27.33 30.81
C THR A 60 83.07 25.86 31.31
N PRO A 61 84.21 25.42 31.93
CA PRO A 61 84.79 24.10 31.72
C PRO A 61 84.15 23.02 32.62
N SER A 62 82.90 22.68 32.36
CA SER A 62 82.24 21.46 32.84
C SER A 62 81.00 21.22 32.00
N ILE A 63 81.18 20.61 30.82
CA ILE A 63 80.06 20.23 29.93
C ILE A 63 79.21 19.19 30.69
N THR A 64 78.12 19.65 31.29
CA THR A 64 77.13 18.78 31.94
C THR A 64 76.12 18.40 30.86
N LEU A 65 76.14 17.13 30.43
CA LEU A 65 75.15 16.61 29.48
C LEU A 65 73.78 16.67 30.15
N ARG A 66 72.83 17.43 29.58
CA ARG A 66 71.46 17.48 30.07
C ARG A 66 70.55 16.73 29.12
N CYS A 67 70.05 15.58 29.58
CA CYS A 67 69.10 14.81 28.81
C CYS A 67 67.69 15.43 28.87
N PRO A 68 66.85 15.22 27.83
CA PRO A 68 65.42 15.50 27.88
C PRO A 68 64.75 14.80 29.08
N ARG A 69 63.59 15.31 29.51
CA ARG A 69 62.79 14.65 30.57
C ARG A 69 62.45 13.22 30.14
N GLY A 70 62.56 12.28 31.07
CA GLY A 70 62.36 10.84 30.80
C GLY A 70 63.63 10.10 30.37
N TYR A 71 64.79 10.77 30.29
CA TYR A 71 66.05 10.15 29.90
C TYR A 71 67.17 10.42 30.92
N TYR A 72 68.11 9.48 31.07
CA TYR A 72 69.31 9.61 31.89
C TYR A 72 70.60 9.57 31.06
N ALA A 73 71.61 10.32 31.53
CA ALA A 73 72.89 10.45 30.84
C ALA A 73 73.82 9.27 31.15
N THR A 74 74.36 8.62 30.12
CA THR A 74 75.39 7.58 30.27
C THR A 74 76.80 8.18 30.27
N PRO A 75 77.81 7.44 30.79
CA PRO A 75 79.22 7.85 30.72
C PRO A 75 79.71 8.17 29.30
N GLN A 76 79.11 7.55 28.28
CA GLN A 76 79.40 7.74 26.86
C GLN A 76 78.68 8.96 26.24
N ARG A 77 78.12 9.85 27.08
CA ARG A 77 77.37 11.05 26.66
C ARG A 77 76.15 10.74 25.77
N ARG A 78 75.45 9.64 26.05
CA ARG A 78 74.17 9.31 25.40
C ARG A 78 73.02 9.47 26.41
N CYS A 79 71.85 9.81 25.91
CA CYS A 79 70.62 9.80 26.69
C CYS A 79 69.89 8.49 26.44
N LEU A 80 69.79 7.67 27.48
CA LEU A 80 69.00 6.45 27.46
C LEU A 80 67.68 6.69 28.18
N ASP A 81 66.63 6.08 27.65
CA ASP A 81 65.29 6.13 28.20
C ASP A 81 65.26 5.56 29.63
N ILE A 82 64.58 6.25 30.54
CA ILE A 82 64.39 5.77 31.91
C ILE A 82 63.27 4.74 31.85
N ASN A 83 63.55 3.48 32.21
CA ASN A 83 62.50 2.48 32.35
C ASN A 83 61.73 2.70 33.66
N GLU A 84 60.66 3.50 33.64
CA GLU A 84 59.88 3.73 34.87
C GLU A 84 59.19 2.46 35.39
N CYS A 85 58.98 1.45 34.54
CA CYS A 85 58.33 0.20 34.91
C CYS A 85 59.18 -0.74 35.80
N GLU A 86 60.48 -0.44 35.98
CA GLU A 86 61.32 -1.14 36.95
C GLU A 86 61.03 -0.69 38.40
N LYS A 87 60.29 0.40 38.60
CA LYS A 87 59.82 0.86 39.90
C LYS A 87 58.43 0.28 40.18
N SER A 88 58.28 -0.39 41.33
CA SER A 88 57.11 -1.23 41.65
C SER A 88 55.76 -0.49 41.80
N ASP A 89 55.74 0.84 41.96
CA ASP A 89 54.54 1.62 42.32
C ASP A 89 54.14 2.70 41.29
N VAL A 90 54.60 2.56 40.04
CA VAL A 90 54.40 3.60 39.01
C VAL A 90 52.98 3.57 38.40
N CYS A 91 52.33 2.41 38.41
CA CYS A 91 50.96 2.23 37.93
C CYS A 91 50.04 1.67 39.05
N LYS A 92 48.72 1.84 38.90
CA LYS A 92 47.76 1.25 39.86
C LYS A 92 47.89 -0.29 39.86
N PRO A 93 47.54 -0.99 40.97
CA PRO A 93 47.68 -2.45 41.07
C PRO A 93 46.98 -3.28 39.96
N ASN A 94 45.94 -2.71 39.33
CA ASN A 94 45.17 -3.31 38.25
C ASN A 94 45.67 -2.92 36.83
N GLN A 95 46.82 -2.25 36.74
CA GLN A 95 47.43 -1.81 35.49
C GLN A 95 48.79 -2.48 35.28
N VAL A 96 49.18 -2.59 34.02
CA VAL A 96 50.49 -3.00 33.53
C VAL A 96 51.22 -1.74 33.08
N CYS A 97 52.43 -1.56 33.56
CA CYS A 97 53.31 -0.50 33.10
C CYS A 97 53.96 -0.92 31.78
N ILE A 98 53.83 -0.07 30.75
CA ILE A 98 54.48 -0.22 29.45
C ILE A 98 55.45 0.96 29.29
N ASN A 99 56.74 0.66 29.20
CA ASN A 99 57.78 1.67 28.99
C ASN A 99 57.78 2.17 27.54
N ILE A 100 57.84 3.48 27.33
CA ILE A 100 57.89 4.11 26.01
C ILE A 100 58.99 5.18 25.97
N PRO A 101 59.62 5.47 24.83
CA PRO A 101 60.66 6.50 24.78
C PRO A 101 60.16 7.85 25.31
N GLY A 102 60.77 8.34 26.40
CA GLY A 102 60.44 9.58 27.09
C GLY A 102 59.42 9.46 28.24
N GLY A 103 58.98 8.24 28.59
CA GLY A 103 58.13 7.98 29.76
C GLY A 103 57.43 6.62 29.76
N TYR A 104 56.21 6.55 30.30
CA TYR A 104 55.49 5.28 30.43
C TYR A 104 53.99 5.43 30.24
N ILE A 105 53.32 4.34 29.87
CA ILE A 105 51.86 4.24 29.81
C ILE A 105 51.40 3.13 30.76
N CYS A 106 50.42 3.44 31.62
CA CYS A 106 49.73 2.43 32.42
C CYS A 106 48.50 1.93 31.66
N SER A 107 48.54 0.71 31.13
CA SER A 107 47.40 0.04 30.50
C SER A 107 46.71 -0.88 31.50
N ASN A 108 45.38 -1.05 31.44
CA ASN A 108 44.71 -2.01 32.32
C ASN A 108 45.22 -3.45 32.06
N LYS A 109 45.37 -4.26 33.13
CA LYS A 109 45.75 -5.69 33.03
C LYS A 109 44.78 -6.50 32.18
N VAL A 110 43.52 -6.07 32.20
CA VAL A 110 42.44 -6.67 31.43
C VAL A 110 41.96 -5.63 30.42
N ASN A 111 42.08 -5.97 29.14
CA ASN A 111 41.51 -5.20 28.05
C ASN A 111 40.15 -5.81 27.70
N CYS A 112 39.06 -5.07 27.92
CA CYS A 112 37.73 -5.53 27.60
C CYS A 112 37.43 -5.35 26.11
N GLU A 113 36.73 -6.33 25.53
CA GLU A 113 36.23 -6.22 24.16
C GLU A 113 35.17 -5.11 24.05
N PRO A 114 34.88 -4.60 22.84
CA PRO A 114 33.76 -3.68 22.63
C PRO A 114 32.45 -4.26 23.17
N GLY A 115 31.61 -3.43 23.79
CA GLY A 115 30.40 -3.88 24.50
C GLY A 115 30.62 -4.26 25.97
N PHE A 116 31.86 -4.21 26.47
CA PHE A 116 32.18 -4.53 27.85
C PHE A 116 32.89 -3.39 28.59
N ARG A 117 32.62 -3.27 29.88
CA ARG A 117 33.29 -2.34 30.80
C ARG A 117 34.06 -3.11 31.87
N LEU A 118 35.23 -2.60 32.25
CA LEU A 118 36.03 -3.18 33.32
C LEU A 118 35.41 -2.85 34.69
N ASN A 119 35.04 -3.87 35.45
CA ASN A 119 34.72 -3.71 36.87
C ASN A 119 36.04 -3.59 37.67
N GLN A 120 36.26 -2.43 38.29
CA GLN A 120 37.51 -2.11 38.99
C GLN A 120 37.73 -2.92 40.28
N GLU A 121 36.67 -3.45 40.90
CA GLU A 121 36.76 -4.24 42.12
C GLU A 121 37.11 -5.70 41.83
N THR A 122 36.54 -6.26 40.76
CA THR A 122 36.72 -7.68 40.41
C THR A 122 37.78 -7.90 39.33
N ASN A 123 38.25 -6.84 38.67
CA ASN A 123 39.11 -6.89 37.47
C ASN A 123 38.54 -7.81 36.38
N ARG A 124 37.21 -7.89 36.26
CA ARG A 124 36.52 -8.66 35.22
C ARG A 124 35.75 -7.74 34.28
N CYS A 125 35.68 -8.12 33.02
CA CYS A 125 34.83 -7.44 32.05
C CYS A 125 33.38 -7.80 32.33
N MET A 126 32.56 -6.78 32.54
CA MET A 126 31.12 -6.89 32.66
C MET A 126 30.48 -6.31 31.43
N ASP A 127 29.41 -6.95 31.00
CA ASP A 127 28.56 -6.48 29.92
C ASP A 127 28.08 -5.05 30.17
N ILE A 128 28.08 -4.22 29.12
CA ILE A 128 27.45 -2.91 29.14
C ILE A 128 26.01 -3.11 28.71
N ASP A 129 25.06 -2.84 29.58
CA ASP A 129 23.66 -2.81 29.18
C ASP A 129 23.39 -1.54 28.36
N GLU A 130 23.51 -1.63 27.02
CA GLU A 130 23.35 -0.48 26.13
C GLU A 130 21.91 0.07 26.14
N CYS A 131 20.93 -0.78 26.47
CA CYS A 131 19.53 -0.38 26.58
C CYS A 131 19.31 0.60 27.75
N THR A 132 20.05 0.42 28.85
CA THR A 132 20.02 1.37 29.97
C THR A 132 21.01 2.52 29.80
N ALA A 133 22.16 2.26 29.17
CA ALA A 133 23.21 3.26 28.99
C ALA A 133 22.87 4.32 27.94
N GLN A 134 22.09 3.96 26.90
CA GLN A 134 21.68 4.86 25.83
C GLN A 134 20.16 4.84 25.62
N PRO A 135 19.40 5.71 26.32
CA PRO A 135 17.98 5.89 26.07
C PRO A 135 17.70 6.30 24.62
N GLY A 136 16.75 5.64 23.95
CA GLY A 136 16.43 5.90 22.54
C GLY A 136 17.33 5.19 21.52
N LEU A 137 18.16 4.23 21.95
CA LEU A 137 18.99 3.42 21.06
C LEU A 137 18.17 2.59 20.04
N CYS A 138 17.01 2.10 20.46
CA CYS A 138 16.04 1.38 19.61
C CYS A 138 14.73 2.18 19.57
N ASP A 139 14.06 2.18 18.42
CA ASP A 139 12.79 2.88 18.23
C ASP A 139 11.65 2.27 19.09
N HIS A 140 11.60 0.94 19.17
CA HIS A 140 10.55 0.23 19.92
C HIS A 140 11.06 -0.49 21.18
N LYS A 141 11.61 -1.71 21.04
CA LYS A 141 12.07 -2.53 22.17
C LYS A 141 13.56 -2.80 22.02
N CYS A 142 14.31 -2.55 23.09
CA CYS A 142 15.72 -2.89 23.21
C CYS A 142 15.88 -4.13 24.09
N HIS A 143 16.70 -5.09 23.65
CA HIS A 143 17.08 -6.26 24.43
C HIS A 143 18.59 -6.28 24.58
N ASN A 144 19.06 -6.19 25.82
CA ASN A 144 20.47 -6.34 26.12
C ASN A 144 20.91 -7.79 25.92
N SER A 145 22.12 -8.00 25.41
CA SER A 145 22.72 -9.32 25.21
C SER A 145 24.20 -9.28 25.58
N TRP A 146 24.82 -10.44 25.76
CA TRP A 146 26.22 -10.46 26.19
C TRP A 146 27.14 -9.91 25.09
N GLY A 147 27.76 -8.76 25.35
CA GLY A 147 28.67 -8.04 24.46
C GLY A 147 28.00 -7.21 23.36
N SER A 148 26.67 -7.05 23.37
CA SER A 148 25.92 -6.30 22.36
C SER A 148 24.45 -6.11 22.78
N PHE A 149 23.65 -5.53 21.90
CA PHE A 149 22.20 -5.42 22.05
C PHE A 149 21.48 -5.80 20.75
N ARG A 150 20.17 -6.02 20.85
CA ARG A 150 19.29 -6.15 19.67
C ARG A 150 18.01 -5.35 19.85
N CYS A 151 17.58 -4.71 18.78
CA CYS A 151 16.28 -4.05 18.72
C CYS A 151 15.22 -4.99 18.15
N SER A 152 13.97 -4.82 18.57
CA SER A 152 12.82 -5.51 17.97
C SER A 152 11.62 -4.58 17.87
N CYS A 153 10.83 -4.75 16.83
CA CYS A 153 9.66 -3.94 16.56
C CYS A 153 8.39 -4.51 17.20
N ARG A 154 7.39 -3.64 17.44
CA ARG A 154 6.04 -4.06 17.82
C ARG A 154 5.35 -4.73 16.63
N SER A 155 4.27 -5.45 16.88
CA SER A 155 3.42 -6.03 15.82
C SER A 155 2.98 -4.94 14.83
N GLY A 156 2.99 -5.26 13.54
CA GLY A 156 2.70 -4.30 12.46
C GLY A 156 3.91 -3.50 11.98
N PHE A 157 5.11 -3.71 12.54
CA PHE A 157 6.34 -3.02 12.14
C PHE A 157 7.46 -4.01 11.84
N THR A 158 8.35 -3.65 10.93
CA THR A 158 9.56 -4.41 10.60
C THR A 158 10.83 -3.61 10.89
N LEU A 159 11.91 -4.31 11.22
CA LEU A 159 13.19 -3.69 11.54
C LEU A 159 13.87 -3.21 10.25
N TYR A 160 14.29 -1.96 10.23
CA TYR A 160 15.01 -1.38 9.10
C TYR A 160 16.46 -1.88 9.03
N GLN A 161 17.17 -1.59 7.94
CA GLN A 161 18.52 -2.10 7.68
C GLN A 161 19.57 -1.63 8.70
N ASP A 162 19.27 -0.57 9.46
CA ASP A 162 20.12 -0.06 10.55
C ASP A 162 20.01 -0.89 11.84
N ASN A 163 19.16 -1.92 11.87
CA ASN A 163 18.84 -2.76 13.02
C ASN A 163 18.33 -2.00 14.26
N ARG A 164 17.80 -0.78 14.08
CA ARG A 164 17.36 0.10 15.20
C ARG A 164 15.99 0.74 14.96
N THR A 165 15.74 1.15 13.73
CA THR A 165 14.52 1.86 13.34
C THR A 165 13.42 0.87 12.99
N CYS A 166 12.19 1.15 13.42
CA CYS A 166 11.04 0.32 13.09
C CYS A 166 10.17 1.04 12.06
N VAL A 167 10.04 0.42 10.89
CA VAL A 167 9.18 0.93 9.82
C VAL A 167 7.86 0.18 9.81
N ASP A 168 6.79 0.92 9.61
CA ASP A 168 5.45 0.39 9.51
C ASP A 168 5.34 -0.58 8.31
N ILE A 169 4.69 -1.73 8.53
CA ILE A 169 4.45 -2.68 7.46
C ILE A 169 3.19 -2.21 6.74
N ASN A 170 3.34 -1.74 5.51
CA ASN A 170 2.18 -1.36 4.72
C ASN A 170 1.40 -2.61 4.25
N GLU A 171 0.40 -3.04 5.01
CA GLU A 171 -0.36 -4.25 4.70
C GLU A 171 -1.12 -4.13 3.37
N CYS A 172 -1.52 -2.92 2.98
CA CYS A 172 -2.21 -2.67 1.72
C CYS A 172 -1.33 -2.98 0.50
N GLU A 173 -0.03 -2.74 0.59
CA GLU A 173 0.93 -3.06 -0.47
C GLU A 173 1.38 -4.52 -0.39
N VAL A 174 1.69 -5.00 0.82
CA VAL A 174 2.20 -6.36 1.03
C VAL A 174 1.16 -7.43 0.69
N PHE A 175 -0.12 -7.18 0.94
CA PHE A 175 -1.20 -8.16 0.74
C PHE A 175 -2.22 -7.73 -0.32
N LYS A 176 -1.81 -6.88 -1.27
CA LYS A 176 -2.65 -6.41 -2.39
C LYS A 176 -3.44 -7.53 -3.09
N ASP A 177 -2.82 -8.68 -3.33
CA ASP A 177 -3.45 -9.79 -4.06
C ASP A 177 -4.41 -10.64 -3.22
N ARG A 178 -4.43 -10.45 -1.90
CA ARG A 178 -5.26 -11.25 -0.98
C ARG A 178 -6.64 -10.64 -0.71
N ARG A 179 -6.99 -9.53 -1.38
CA ARG A 179 -8.26 -8.79 -1.20
C ARG A 179 -8.59 -8.56 0.29
N LEU A 180 -7.72 -7.84 1.00
CA LEU A 180 -7.94 -7.48 2.41
C LEU A 180 -9.25 -6.73 2.65
N CYS A 181 -9.64 -5.88 1.69
CA CYS A 181 -10.85 -5.05 1.73
C CYS A 181 -11.64 -5.24 0.44
N ILE A 182 -12.97 -5.18 0.50
CA ILE A 182 -13.82 -5.07 -0.70
C ILE A 182 -13.73 -3.66 -1.31
N GLY A 183 -13.67 -2.64 -0.46
CA GLY A 183 -13.44 -1.25 -0.87
C GLY A 183 -11.96 -0.90 -0.98
N TYR A 184 -11.54 0.17 -0.31
CA TYR A 184 -10.17 0.67 -0.31
C TYR A 184 -9.45 0.25 0.98
N CYS A 185 -8.20 -0.19 0.85
CA CYS A 185 -7.31 -0.41 1.98
C CYS A 185 -6.56 0.90 2.30
N VAL A 186 -6.53 1.27 3.58
CA VAL A 186 -5.81 2.44 4.07
C VAL A 186 -4.83 2.00 5.15
N ASN A 187 -3.54 2.19 4.86
CA ASN A 187 -2.46 1.85 5.77
C ASN A 187 -2.46 2.77 7.00
N GLN A 188 -2.20 2.21 8.17
CA GLN A 188 -2.14 2.95 9.44
C GLN A 188 -0.91 2.50 10.24
N PRO A 189 -0.35 3.34 11.12
CA PRO A 189 0.79 2.89 11.93
C PRO A 189 0.44 1.67 12.81
N GLY A 190 1.07 0.53 12.50
CA GLY A 190 0.93 -0.75 13.15
C GLY A 190 -0.25 -1.61 12.69
N SER A 191 -1.03 -1.17 11.71
CA SER A 191 -2.19 -1.91 11.18
C SER A 191 -2.74 -1.32 9.88
N PHE A 192 -3.92 -1.76 9.45
CA PHE A 192 -4.64 -1.16 8.35
C PHE A 192 -6.13 -1.03 8.67
N SER A 193 -6.82 -0.21 7.89
CA SER A 193 -8.27 -0.06 7.96
C SER A 193 -8.87 -0.13 6.56
N CYS A 194 -10.07 -0.68 6.45
CA CYS A 194 -10.82 -0.66 5.20
C CYS A 194 -11.79 0.53 5.17
N GLN A 195 -11.91 1.15 4.00
CA GLN A 195 -12.89 2.20 3.73
C GLN A 195 -13.75 1.81 2.54
N CYS A 196 -15.00 2.26 2.55
CA CYS A 196 -15.95 1.95 1.49
C CYS A 196 -16.15 3.15 0.56
N PRO A 197 -16.45 2.91 -0.72
CA PRO A 197 -16.84 3.97 -1.63
C PRO A 197 -18.12 4.68 -1.18
N GLN A 198 -18.39 5.83 -1.80
CA GLN A 198 -19.64 6.55 -1.63
C GLN A 198 -20.84 5.64 -1.96
N GLY A 199 -21.90 5.74 -1.16
CA GLY A 199 -23.09 4.89 -1.25
C GLY A 199 -22.95 3.54 -0.52
N TYR A 200 -21.80 3.28 0.10
CA TYR A 200 -21.58 2.07 0.91
C TYR A 200 -21.12 2.43 2.32
N ARG A 201 -21.44 1.54 3.26
CA ARG A 201 -20.95 1.57 4.64
C ARG A 201 -20.10 0.34 4.93
N LEU A 202 -19.14 0.51 5.84
CA LEU A 202 -18.30 -0.59 6.29
C LEU A 202 -19.13 -1.63 7.03
N GLY A 203 -18.97 -2.89 6.66
CA GLY A 203 -19.60 -4.03 7.32
C GLY A 203 -19.06 -4.25 8.73
N ILE A 204 -19.76 -5.09 9.50
CA ILE A 204 -19.38 -5.43 10.89
C ILE A 204 -18.03 -6.17 10.94
N ASP A 205 -17.69 -6.87 9.86
CA ASP A 205 -16.41 -7.54 9.67
C ASP A 205 -15.22 -6.58 9.46
N GLY A 206 -15.50 -5.28 9.28
CA GLY A 206 -14.47 -4.27 9.07
C GLY A 206 -13.77 -4.34 7.71
N ALA A 207 -14.28 -5.15 6.77
CA ALA A 207 -13.66 -5.39 5.47
C ALA A 207 -14.64 -5.37 4.28
N SER A 208 -15.89 -5.81 4.51
CA SER A 208 -16.93 -5.80 3.48
C SER A 208 -17.57 -4.43 3.34
N CYS A 209 -18.05 -4.10 2.14
CA CYS A 209 -18.83 -2.91 1.89
C CYS A 209 -20.29 -3.27 1.66
N GLN A 210 -21.17 -2.72 2.49
CA GLN A 210 -22.62 -2.91 2.39
C GLN A 210 -23.25 -1.69 1.76
N ASP A 211 -24.11 -1.92 0.78
CA ASP A 211 -24.91 -0.90 0.15
C ASP A 211 -25.76 -0.14 1.17
N ILE A 212 -25.81 1.18 1.05
CA ILE A 212 -26.69 2.02 1.87
C ILE A 212 -28.01 2.11 1.15
N ASP A 213 -29.07 1.52 1.72
CA ASP A 213 -30.41 1.70 1.17
C ASP A 213 -30.91 3.12 1.46
N GLU A 214 -30.71 4.04 0.52
CA GLU A 214 -31.16 5.42 0.70
C GLU A 214 -32.69 5.49 0.71
N CYS A 215 -33.40 4.58 0.03
CA CYS A 215 -34.86 4.55 -0.01
C CYS A 215 -35.52 4.13 1.31
N SER A 216 -34.76 3.52 2.22
CA SER A 216 -35.21 3.27 3.60
C SER A 216 -35.33 4.56 4.43
N SER A 217 -34.71 5.66 3.99
CA SER A 217 -34.85 6.97 4.65
C SER A 217 -36.12 7.69 4.19
N GLN A 218 -36.78 8.42 5.10
CA GLN A 218 -37.97 9.20 4.73
C GLN A 218 -37.59 10.42 3.87
N ASN A 219 -38.43 10.74 2.88
CA ASN A 219 -38.34 11.93 2.02
C ASN A 219 -37.12 12.01 1.09
N VAL A 220 -36.54 10.89 0.66
CA VAL A 220 -35.44 10.90 -0.31
C VAL A 220 -35.89 11.38 -1.69
N CYS A 221 -37.03 10.88 -2.17
CA CYS A 221 -37.66 11.38 -3.39
C CYS A 221 -38.78 12.36 -3.02
N THR A 222 -38.69 13.59 -3.54
CA THR A 222 -39.64 14.68 -3.22
C THR A 222 -40.62 14.98 -4.35
N GLY A 223 -40.42 14.40 -5.55
CA GLY A 223 -41.30 14.62 -6.68
C GLY A 223 -42.62 13.88 -6.54
N ARG A 224 -43.68 14.49 -7.09
CA ARG A 224 -45.02 13.89 -7.12
C ARG A 224 -45.02 12.68 -8.07
N ASN A 225 -45.51 11.52 -7.58
CA ASN A 225 -45.53 10.24 -8.32
C ASN A 225 -44.14 9.64 -8.63
N GLU A 226 -43.11 10.03 -7.88
CA GLU A 226 -41.82 9.36 -7.91
C GLU A 226 -41.82 8.10 -7.05
N VAL A 227 -41.10 7.09 -7.52
CA VAL A 227 -40.78 5.89 -6.76
C VAL A 227 -39.27 5.90 -6.52
N CYS A 228 -38.87 5.68 -5.28
CA CYS A 228 -37.46 5.51 -4.94
C CYS A 228 -37.02 4.09 -5.30
N LEU A 229 -35.91 3.98 -6.02
CA LEU A 229 -35.24 2.72 -6.33
C LEU A 229 -33.85 2.72 -5.71
N ASN A 230 -33.63 1.78 -4.79
CA ASN A 230 -32.32 1.54 -4.25
C ASN A 230 -31.48 0.75 -5.27
N MET A 231 -30.23 1.15 -5.45
CA MET A 231 -29.29 0.51 -6.36
C MET A 231 -27.94 0.38 -5.67
N ARG A 232 -27.09 -0.52 -6.17
CA ARG A 232 -25.75 -0.68 -5.58
C ARG A 232 -24.93 0.61 -5.70
N GLY A 233 -24.66 1.24 -4.56
CA GLY A 233 -23.88 2.46 -4.41
C GLY A 233 -24.60 3.76 -4.72
N ALA A 234 -25.92 3.72 -4.99
CA ALA A 234 -26.71 4.92 -5.31
C ALA A 234 -28.22 4.62 -5.32
N TYR A 235 -29.04 5.66 -5.33
CA TYR A 235 -30.48 5.55 -5.58
C TYR A 235 -30.92 6.34 -6.81
N ARG A 236 -32.12 6.03 -7.31
CA ARG A 236 -32.82 6.80 -8.34
C ARG A 236 -34.25 7.08 -7.94
N CYS A 237 -34.66 8.34 -8.11
CA CYS A 237 -36.06 8.73 -8.07
C CYS A 237 -36.61 8.67 -9.50
N VAL A 238 -37.51 7.72 -9.75
CA VAL A 238 -38.09 7.52 -11.07
C VAL A 238 -39.55 7.96 -11.09
N SER A 239 -39.87 8.83 -12.04
CA SER A 239 -41.26 9.24 -12.24
C SER A 239 -42.06 8.11 -12.90
N THR A 240 -43.18 7.75 -12.26
CA THR A 240 -44.20 6.85 -12.81
C THR A 240 -45.44 7.64 -13.21
N ALA A 241 -45.26 8.91 -13.59
CA ALA A 241 -46.33 9.75 -14.10
C ALA A 241 -46.80 9.23 -15.47
N CYS A 242 -48.12 9.24 -15.67
CA CYS A 242 -48.68 8.84 -16.94
C CYS A 242 -48.50 9.95 -17.99
N PRO A 243 -48.21 9.59 -19.26
CA PRO A 243 -48.24 10.54 -20.37
C PRO A 243 -49.62 11.23 -20.49
N PRO A 244 -49.71 12.38 -21.19
CA PRO A 244 -50.98 13.03 -21.50
C PRO A 244 -51.95 12.06 -22.18
N ASP A 245 -53.24 12.13 -21.84
CA ASP A 245 -54.31 11.21 -22.29
C ASP A 245 -54.28 9.79 -21.68
N TYR A 246 -53.43 9.56 -20.68
CA TYR A 246 -53.38 8.28 -19.95
C TYR A 246 -53.67 8.49 -18.46
N ILE A 247 -54.35 7.52 -17.87
CA ILE A 247 -54.64 7.46 -16.44
C ILE A 247 -53.92 6.30 -15.79
N LYS A 248 -53.59 6.46 -14.51
CA LYS A 248 -52.94 5.41 -13.72
C LYS A 248 -53.90 4.25 -13.52
N ASP A 249 -53.39 3.04 -13.70
CA ASP A 249 -54.16 1.84 -13.47
C ASP A 249 -54.45 1.66 -11.97
N SER A 250 -55.72 1.46 -11.60
CA SER A 250 -56.11 1.32 -10.20
C SER A 250 -55.56 0.04 -9.54
N GLN A 251 -55.21 -0.97 -10.32
CA GLN A 251 -54.69 -2.26 -9.84
C GLN A 251 -53.16 -2.34 -9.95
N HIS A 252 -52.52 -1.48 -10.74
CA HIS A 252 -51.08 -1.57 -11.03
C HIS A 252 -50.42 -0.18 -11.03
N ALA A 253 -49.66 0.12 -9.97
CA ALA A 253 -49.03 1.43 -9.78
C ALA A 253 -47.98 1.81 -10.85
N ASN A 254 -47.45 0.85 -11.59
CA ASN A 254 -46.48 1.05 -12.66
C ASN A 254 -47.11 0.94 -14.07
N ARG A 255 -48.44 0.96 -14.18
CA ARG A 255 -49.15 0.89 -15.46
C ARG A 255 -50.05 2.10 -15.67
N CYS A 256 -50.04 2.60 -16.89
CA CYS A 256 -50.92 3.66 -17.36
C CYS A 256 -51.79 3.11 -18.48
N LYS A 257 -53.09 3.36 -18.41
CA LYS A 257 -54.08 2.97 -19.42
C LYS A 257 -54.52 4.20 -20.21
N ARG A 258 -54.71 4.04 -21.51
CA ARG A 258 -55.26 5.10 -22.36
C ARG A 258 -56.65 5.46 -21.84
N ILE A 259 -56.92 6.74 -21.63
CA ILE A 259 -58.30 7.20 -21.41
C ILE A 259 -59.03 6.88 -22.70
N THR A 260 -60.18 6.21 -22.64
CA THR A 260 -60.92 5.79 -23.83
C THR A 260 -61.39 7.02 -24.60
N MET A 261 -60.52 7.57 -25.45
CA MET A 261 -60.91 8.51 -26.48
C MET A 261 -61.64 7.67 -27.52
N SER A 262 -62.92 7.94 -27.72
CA SER A 262 -63.58 7.55 -28.96
C SER A 262 -62.79 8.23 -30.09
N CYS A 263 -61.85 7.52 -30.70
CA CYS A 263 -61.14 8.03 -31.86
C CYS A 263 -62.20 8.38 -32.90
N ARG A 264 -62.08 9.58 -33.50
CA ARG A 264 -63.00 9.96 -34.57
C ARG A 264 -62.83 8.99 -35.73
N GLU A 265 -63.91 8.74 -36.46
CA GLU A 265 -63.87 7.89 -37.64
C GLU A 265 -62.86 8.46 -38.65
N GLY A 266 -61.82 7.68 -38.99
CA GLY A 266 -60.71 8.11 -39.86
C GLY A 266 -59.49 8.73 -39.16
N ASP A 267 -59.50 8.92 -37.84
CA ASP A 267 -58.34 9.42 -37.08
C ASP A 267 -57.31 8.30 -36.83
N MET A 268 -56.49 8.05 -37.85
CA MET A 268 -55.44 7.02 -37.83
C MET A 268 -54.39 7.29 -36.75
N GLU A 269 -54.08 8.57 -36.46
CA GLU A 269 -53.11 8.96 -35.44
C GLU A 269 -53.58 8.55 -34.03
N CYS A 270 -54.87 8.73 -33.74
CA CYS A 270 -55.48 8.26 -32.48
C CYS A 270 -55.49 6.73 -32.37
N LEU A 271 -55.74 6.01 -33.47
CA LEU A 271 -55.79 4.55 -33.49
C LEU A 271 -54.41 3.91 -33.28
N GLU A 272 -53.34 4.57 -33.74
CA GLU A 272 -51.97 4.10 -33.55
C GLU A 272 -51.41 4.42 -32.14
N LYS A 273 -52.06 5.30 -31.36
CA LYS A 273 -51.63 5.58 -29.98
C LYS A 273 -51.68 4.31 -29.12
N PRO A 274 -50.66 4.03 -28.29
CA PRO A 274 -50.61 2.83 -27.46
C PRO A 274 -51.82 2.69 -26.53
N LEU A 275 -52.28 1.48 -26.30
CA LEU A 275 -53.38 1.19 -25.38
C LEU A 275 -52.95 1.33 -23.91
N GLN A 276 -51.69 1.06 -23.62
CA GLN A 276 -51.12 1.17 -22.28
C GLN A 276 -49.60 1.38 -22.32
N TYR A 277 -49.09 1.99 -21.25
CA TYR A 277 -47.68 2.06 -20.92
C TYR A 277 -47.42 1.31 -19.61
N THR A 278 -46.36 0.51 -19.55
CA THR A 278 -45.90 -0.14 -18.32
C THR A 278 -44.46 0.27 -18.04
N PHE A 279 -44.13 0.59 -16.78
CA PHE A 279 -42.80 0.98 -16.36
C PHE A 279 -42.11 -0.17 -15.62
N HIS A 280 -40.89 -0.48 -16.04
CA HIS A 280 -40.04 -1.51 -15.46
C HIS A 280 -38.67 -0.91 -15.14
N PHE A 281 -38.07 -1.37 -14.06
CA PHE A 281 -36.81 -0.86 -13.54
C PHE A 281 -35.88 -2.03 -13.25
N ILE A 282 -34.66 -1.97 -13.78
CA ILE A 282 -33.64 -3.02 -13.64
C ILE A 282 -32.36 -2.35 -13.13
N THR A 283 -31.78 -2.88 -12.07
CA THR A 283 -30.50 -2.42 -11.52
C THR A 283 -29.42 -3.46 -11.79
N LEU A 284 -28.29 -3.04 -12.37
CA LEU A 284 -27.15 -3.90 -12.69
C LEU A 284 -25.88 -3.34 -12.05
N VAL A 285 -24.93 -4.22 -11.71
CA VAL A 285 -23.55 -3.81 -11.38
C VAL A 285 -22.75 -3.58 -12.66
N SER A 286 -21.69 -2.79 -12.55
CA SER A 286 -20.75 -2.57 -13.65
C SER A 286 -20.10 -3.90 -14.05
N ASN A 287 -19.87 -4.07 -15.36
CA ASN A 287 -19.14 -5.20 -15.92
C ASN A 287 -19.68 -6.58 -15.51
N LEU A 288 -21.00 -6.69 -15.34
CA LEU A 288 -21.63 -7.96 -14.96
C LEU A 288 -21.43 -9.01 -16.07
N THR A 289 -20.59 -10.01 -15.79
CA THR A 289 -20.32 -11.13 -16.70
C THR A 289 -21.01 -12.41 -16.23
N ARG A 290 -21.66 -13.14 -17.15
CA ARG A 290 -22.20 -14.48 -16.91
C ARG A 290 -21.29 -15.53 -17.55
N SER A 291 -20.90 -16.54 -16.79
CA SER A 291 -20.16 -17.71 -17.26
C SER A 291 -21.10 -18.63 -18.07
N GLY A 292 -21.38 -18.28 -19.33
CA GLY A 292 -22.19 -19.14 -20.20
C GLY A 292 -22.96 -18.47 -21.35
N GLY A 293 -22.73 -17.19 -21.64
CA GLY A 293 -23.38 -16.51 -22.77
C GLY A 293 -24.09 -15.21 -22.38
N PRO A 294 -25.00 -14.71 -23.24
CA PRO A 294 -25.79 -13.51 -22.97
C PRO A 294 -26.57 -13.59 -21.65
N LEU A 295 -26.87 -12.44 -21.07
CA LEU A 295 -27.68 -12.35 -19.86
C LEU A 295 -29.15 -12.06 -20.21
N ASP A 296 -30.07 -12.91 -19.78
CA ASP A 296 -31.51 -12.66 -19.88
C ASP A 296 -31.89 -11.47 -18.97
N LEU A 297 -32.16 -10.31 -19.56
CA LEU A 297 -32.50 -9.10 -18.79
C LEU A 297 -33.97 -8.99 -18.46
N PHE A 298 -34.83 -9.29 -19.44
CA PHE A 298 -36.24 -9.02 -19.34
C PHE A 298 -37.03 -9.97 -20.22
N MET A 299 -38.16 -10.46 -19.71
CA MET A 299 -39.09 -11.30 -20.46
C MET A 299 -40.48 -10.66 -20.43
N MET A 300 -41.12 -10.60 -21.58
CA MET A 300 -42.50 -10.17 -21.73
C MET A 300 -43.34 -11.29 -22.34
N ARG A 301 -44.56 -11.46 -21.83
CA ARG A 301 -45.55 -12.36 -22.40
C ARG A 301 -46.79 -11.58 -22.83
N GLY A 302 -47.22 -11.81 -24.06
CA GLY A 302 -48.46 -11.33 -24.62
C GLY A 302 -49.66 -12.23 -24.26
N PRO A 303 -50.84 -11.91 -24.80
CA PRO A 303 -52.04 -12.74 -24.67
C PRO A 303 -51.81 -14.16 -25.25
N VAL A 304 -52.55 -15.15 -24.74
CA VAL A 304 -52.40 -16.58 -25.10
C VAL A 304 -53.55 -17.08 -25.99
N TRP A 305 -54.35 -16.19 -26.57
CA TRP A 305 -55.50 -16.60 -27.36
C TRP A 305 -55.08 -17.14 -28.72
N SER A 306 -55.75 -18.18 -29.21
CA SER A 306 -55.41 -18.86 -30.47
C SER A 306 -55.58 -17.98 -31.71
N SER A 307 -56.39 -16.91 -31.64
CA SER A 307 -56.63 -15.96 -32.72
C SER A 307 -55.76 -14.71 -32.67
N THR A 308 -54.85 -14.60 -31.69
CA THR A 308 -53.95 -13.46 -31.55
C THR A 308 -52.53 -13.77 -31.99
N ASN A 309 -52.03 -13.00 -32.96
CA ASN A 309 -50.61 -12.97 -33.30
C ASN A 309 -49.95 -11.75 -32.65
N VAL A 310 -48.71 -11.90 -32.17
CA VAL A 310 -47.98 -10.85 -31.44
C VAL A 310 -46.64 -10.60 -32.11
N GLN A 311 -46.36 -9.33 -32.39
CA GLN A 311 -45.07 -8.86 -32.90
C GLN A 311 -44.41 -7.96 -31.86
N PHE A 312 -43.12 -8.18 -31.63
CA PHE A 312 -42.31 -7.40 -30.71
C PHE A 312 -41.31 -6.54 -31.48
N ASP A 313 -41.12 -5.30 -31.03
CA ASP A 313 -40.10 -4.39 -31.54
C ASP A 313 -39.40 -3.69 -30.36
N LEU A 314 -38.07 -3.59 -30.41
CA LEU A 314 -37.27 -3.01 -29.33
C LEU A 314 -36.59 -1.73 -29.83
N LYS A 315 -36.75 -0.65 -29.08
CA LYS A 315 -36.07 0.61 -29.35
C LYS A 315 -35.23 1.05 -28.17
N LEU A 316 -34.07 1.61 -28.48
CA LEU A 316 -33.27 2.38 -27.54
C LEU A 316 -33.75 3.83 -27.59
N ASP A 317 -34.35 4.30 -26.50
CA ASP A 317 -34.92 5.65 -26.42
C ASP A 317 -33.84 6.68 -26.10
N LYS A 318 -33.18 6.51 -24.95
CA LYS A 318 -32.13 7.43 -24.49
C LYS A 318 -31.13 6.71 -23.60
N VAL A 319 -29.90 7.23 -23.60
CA VAL A 319 -28.82 6.76 -22.73
C VAL A 319 -28.15 7.98 -22.09
N HIS A 320 -28.00 7.96 -20.77
CA HIS A 320 -27.26 8.98 -20.03
C HIS A 320 -26.01 8.33 -19.46
N THR A 321 -24.84 8.76 -19.92
CA THR A 321 -23.55 8.30 -19.41
C THR A 321 -22.62 9.50 -19.17
N PRO A 322 -21.66 9.40 -18.24
CA PRO A 322 -20.54 10.33 -18.18
C PRO A 322 -19.68 10.26 -19.45
N PRO A 323 -18.94 11.31 -19.79
CA PRO A 323 -18.05 11.33 -20.98
C PRO A 323 -16.99 10.23 -21.01
N SER A 324 -16.62 9.69 -19.84
CA SER A 324 -15.62 8.63 -19.69
C SER A 324 -16.14 7.23 -20.04
N VAL A 325 -17.45 7.06 -20.18
CA VAL A 325 -18.10 5.75 -20.38
C VAL A 325 -18.77 5.73 -21.75
N GLN A 326 -18.43 4.75 -22.57
CA GLN A 326 -19.09 4.55 -23.86
C GLN A 326 -20.56 4.18 -23.63
N ALA A 327 -21.45 4.99 -24.18
CA ALA A 327 -22.89 4.74 -24.10
C ALA A 327 -23.25 3.38 -24.73
N ALA A 328 -24.06 2.62 -24.01
CA ALA A 328 -24.72 1.44 -24.58
C ALA A 328 -25.47 1.81 -25.85
N ASN A 329 -25.53 0.88 -26.80
CA ASN A 329 -26.26 1.06 -28.04
C ASN A 329 -27.22 -0.13 -28.25
N LEU A 330 -28.05 -0.05 -29.29
CA LEU A 330 -29.04 -1.07 -29.55
C LEU A 330 -28.40 -2.46 -29.80
N GLN A 331 -27.16 -2.53 -30.32
CA GLN A 331 -26.45 -3.80 -30.54
C GLN A 331 -25.98 -4.47 -29.24
N SER A 332 -25.98 -3.75 -28.11
CA SER A 332 -25.76 -4.35 -26.79
C SER A 332 -26.94 -5.23 -26.38
N PHE A 333 -28.11 -5.01 -26.95
CA PHE A 333 -29.35 -5.69 -26.63
C PHE A 333 -29.84 -6.52 -27.81
N GLN A 334 -30.31 -7.73 -27.54
CA GLN A 334 -30.96 -8.56 -28.55
C GLN A 334 -32.37 -8.88 -28.12
N LEU A 335 -33.32 -8.62 -29.01
CA LEU A 335 -34.68 -9.10 -28.87
C LEU A 335 -34.77 -10.50 -29.47
N GLU A 336 -35.20 -11.47 -28.67
CA GLU A 336 -35.43 -12.85 -29.08
C GLU A 336 -36.89 -13.22 -28.86
N GLN A 337 -37.56 -13.70 -29.91
CA GLN A 337 -38.91 -14.23 -29.78
C GLN A 337 -38.83 -15.72 -29.39
N ALA A 338 -38.99 -16.00 -28.10
CA ALA A 338 -38.86 -17.35 -27.55
C ALA A 338 -40.07 -18.24 -27.87
N ASP A 339 -41.24 -17.64 -28.10
CA ASP A 339 -42.48 -18.33 -28.49
C ASP A 339 -43.41 -17.34 -29.24
N HIS A 340 -44.53 -17.81 -29.77
CA HIS A 340 -45.53 -17.02 -30.51
C HIS A 340 -46.03 -15.77 -29.78
N ASN A 341 -45.97 -15.75 -28.44
CA ASN A 341 -46.36 -14.61 -27.62
C ASN A 341 -45.33 -14.23 -26.54
N VAL A 342 -44.09 -14.73 -26.61
CA VAL A 342 -43.05 -14.46 -25.61
C VAL A 342 -41.84 -13.83 -26.27
N ALA A 343 -41.35 -12.73 -25.69
CA ALA A 343 -40.11 -12.09 -26.09
C ALA A 343 -39.16 -11.90 -24.91
N ASN A 344 -37.88 -12.17 -25.15
CA ASN A 344 -36.79 -11.96 -24.23
C ASN A 344 -35.90 -10.82 -24.74
N ILE A 345 -35.40 -9.99 -23.83
CA ILE A 345 -34.34 -9.04 -24.09
C ILE A 345 -33.07 -9.61 -23.45
N LEU A 346 -32.08 -9.88 -24.28
CA LEU A 346 -30.78 -10.40 -23.88
C LEU A 346 -29.76 -9.26 -23.89
N LEU A 347 -28.88 -9.24 -22.90
CA LEU A 347 -27.68 -8.42 -22.90
C LEU A 347 -26.52 -9.22 -23.48
N LEU A 348 -26.03 -8.80 -24.64
CA LEU A 348 -24.96 -9.48 -25.37
C LEU A 348 -23.57 -9.14 -24.85
N LYS A 349 -23.37 -7.92 -24.36
CA LYS A 349 -22.08 -7.40 -23.91
C LYS A 349 -22.21 -6.80 -22.51
N PRO A 350 -21.22 -7.01 -21.62
CA PRO A 350 -21.24 -6.38 -20.31
C PRO A 350 -21.27 -4.86 -20.45
N LEU A 351 -22.00 -4.25 -19.52
CA LEU A 351 -22.23 -2.82 -19.47
C LEU A 351 -21.28 -2.20 -18.45
N ILE A 352 -20.49 -1.21 -18.87
CA ILE A 352 -19.64 -0.44 -17.95
C ILE A 352 -20.47 0.73 -17.43
N GLY A 353 -20.59 0.84 -16.11
CA GLY A 353 -21.28 1.96 -15.47
C GLY A 353 -20.33 3.09 -15.04
N PRO A 354 -20.88 4.19 -14.51
CA PRO A 354 -22.30 4.42 -14.29
C PRO A 354 -23.04 4.81 -15.58
N GLN A 355 -24.23 4.26 -15.82
CA GLN A 355 -25.08 4.65 -16.94
C GLN A 355 -26.56 4.36 -16.71
N ASP A 356 -27.42 5.24 -17.24
CA ASP A 356 -28.87 5.09 -17.23
C ASP A 356 -29.36 4.87 -18.66
N ILE A 357 -29.95 3.71 -18.93
CA ILE A 357 -30.37 3.27 -20.26
C ILE A 357 -31.89 3.12 -20.27
N TYR A 358 -32.55 3.65 -21.28
CA TYR A 358 -34.00 3.58 -21.41
C TYR A 358 -34.35 2.88 -22.71
N LEU A 359 -35.04 1.74 -22.58
CA LEU A 359 -35.53 0.93 -23.69
C LEU A 359 -37.07 1.03 -23.75
N GLN A 360 -37.60 0.92 -24.96
CA GLN A 360 -39.03 0.76 -25.21
C GLN A 360 -39.27 -0.53 -25.95
N LEU A 361 -39.95 -1.46 -25.30
CA LEU A 361 -40.42 -2.69 -25.93
C LEU A 361 -41.88 -2.50 -26.36
N PHE A 362 -42.11 -2.54 -27.66
CA PHE A 362 -43.41 -2.45 -28.28
C PHE A 362 -43.95 -3.87 -28.49
N MET A 363 -45.14 -4.14 -27.97
CA MET A 363 -45.89 -5.35 -28.26
C MET A 363 -47.12 -4.98 -29.08
N LYS A 364 -47.10 -5.33 -30.37
CA LYS A 364 -48.21 -5.16 -31.30
C LYS A 364 -48.97 -6.48 -31.38
N PHE A 365 -50.29 -6.46 -31.23
CA PHE A 365 -51.09 -7.66 -31.37
C PHE A 365 -52.11 -7.51 -32.49
N PHE A 366 -52.36 -8.61 -33.18
CA PHE A 366 -53.22 -8.71 -34.34
C PHE A 366 -54.28 -9.78 -34.08
N TYR A 367 -55.55 -9.46 -34.30
CA TYR A 367 -56.66 -10.41 -34.23
C TYR A 367 -57.06 -10.79 -35.64
N ASN A 368 -56.92 -12.05 -36.02
CA ASN A 368 -57.18 -12.50 -37.40
C ASN A 368 -56.48 -11.59 -38.45
N ASP A 369 -55.20 -11.30 -38.24
CA ASP A 369 -54.35 -10.40 -39.05
C ASP A 369 -54.77 -8.91 -39.08
N ILE A 370 -55.78 -8.51 -38.32
CA ILE A 370 -56.19 -7.11 -38.14
C ILE A 370 -55.47 -6.53 -36.94
N TYR A 371 -54.81 -5.38 -37.12
CA TYR A 371 -54.13 -4.68 -36.03
C TYR A 371 -55.10 -4.33 -34.90
N GLY A 372 -54.83 -4.87 -33.71
CA GLY A 372 -55.64 -4.68 -32.51
C GLY A 372 -55.13 -3.59 -31.56
N GLY A 373 -53.90 -3.11 -31.77
CA GLY A 373 -53.28 -2.07 -30.97
C GLY A 373 -51.85 -2.39 -30.56
N THR A 374 -51.26 -1.49 -29.77
CA THR A 374 -49.90 -1.63 -29.26
C THR A 374 -49.84 -1.32 -27.78
N THR A 375 -49.04 -2.07 -27.05
CA THR A 375 -48.67 -1.75 -25.67
C THR A 375 -47.18 -1.49 -25.60
N ILE A 376 -46.76 -0.53 -24.77
CA ILE A 376 -45.36 -0.16 -24.62
C ILE A 376 -44.89 -0.47 -23.21
N SER A 377 -43.77 -1.16 -23.11
CA SER A 377 -43.05 -1.38 -21.86
C SER A 377 -41.80 -0.50 -21.85
N ASN A 378 -41.83 0.55 -21.03
CA ASN A 378 -40.69 1.42 -20.76
C ASN A 378 -39.79 0.73 -19.73
N ILE A 379 -38.58 0.35 -20.13
CA ILE A 379 -37.62 -0.37 -19.30
C ILE A 379 -36.45 0.57 -19.05
N ALA A 380 -36.31 1.02 -17.81
CA ALA A 380 -35.14 1.77 -17.38
C ALA A 380 -34.15 0.81 -16.71
N ILE A 381 -32.93 0.80 -17.23
CA ILE A 381 -31.81 0.00 -16.73
C ILE A 381 -30.80 0.97 -16.14
N PHE A 382 -30.49 0.80 -14.87
CA PHE A 382 -29.49 1.58 -14.17
C PHE A 382 -28.28 0.71 -13.86
N VAL A 383 -27.13 1.11 -14.37
CA VAL A 383 -25.87 0.39 -14.17
C VAL A 383 -25.05 1.16 -13.14
N SER A 384 -24.70 0.50 -12.04
CA SER A 384 -23.84 1.04 -11.00
C SER A 384 -22.44 1.32 -11.53
N GLN A 385 -21.74 2.26 -10.90
CA GLN A 385 -20.32 2.50 -11.13
C GLN A 385 -19.42 1.37 -10.62
N TYR A 386 -19.90 0.57 -9.66
CA TYR A 386 -19.11 -0.49 -9.01
C TYR A 386 -19.47 -1.87 -9.55
N GLU A 387 -18.49 -2.78 -9.54
CA GLU A 387 -18.65 -4.18 -9.98
C GLU A 387 -19.20 -5.11 -8.88
N PHE A 388 -19.32 -4.63 -7.63
CA PHE A 388 -19.66 -5.42 -6.45
C PHE A 388 -20.99 -5.03 -5.81
#